data_AF-A0A521Z8F0-F1
#
_entry.id   AF-A0A521Z8F0-F1
#
_cell.length_a   1.000
_cell.length_b   1.000
_cell.length_c   1.000
_cell.angle_alpha   90.00
_cell.angle_beta   90.00
_cell.angle_gamma   90.00
#
_symmetry.space_group_name_H-M   'P 1'
#
loop_
_entity.id
_entity.type
_entity.pdbx_description
1 polymer ?
#
loop_
_entity_poly.entity_id
_entity_poly.type
_entity_poly.pdbx_seq_one_letter_code
_entity_poly.pdbx_strand_id
1 'polypeptide(L)'
;MEDMYPGDASTEASPEQTEVSYSDALRAEVAAEQPAEQVRDIPDGAIPVPLAGTTVVITRPGGWTTATNDALRFGDWNTWAERALVAEDVPVWYGLNGGEGPTNDQVLEMLDVWQRLTVNSLGKLPTSIQRLMGMARS
;
A
#
# COMPACT_ATOMS: atom_id res chain seq x y z
N MET A 1 37.92 46.27 38.22
CA MET A 1 37.00 45.59 39.14
C MET A 1 35.68 45.63 38.42
N GLU A 2 35.18 44.45 38.02
CA GLU A 2 33.97 44.22 37.21
C GLU A 2 34.10 44.73 35.75
N ASP A 3 33.70 44.02 34.70
CA ASP A 3 32.53 43.15 34.53
C ASP A 3 32.85 41.79 33.87
N MET A 4 32.24 40.75 34.45
CA MET A 4 32.12 39.39 33.92
C MET A 4 31.15 39.39 32.74
N TYR A 5 31.56 38.82 31.60
CA TYR A 5 30.66 38.42 30.51
C TYR A 5 29.70 37.32 31.01
N PRO A 6 28.37 37.52 31.02
CA PRO A 6 27.45 36.40 31.06
C PRO A 6 27.36 35.79 29.66
N GLY A 7 27.52 34.47 29.60
CA GLY A 7 27.31 33.70 28.39
C GLY A 7 25.82 33.62 28.08
N ASP A 8 25.43 34.10 26.90
CA ASP A 8 24.17 33.74 26.27
C ASP A 8 24.44 32.68 25.21
N ALA A 9 24.27 31.43 25.64
CA ALA A 9 24.08 30.31 24.74
C ALA A 9 22.68 30.45 24.13
N SER A 10 22.58 31.11 22.98
CA SER A 10 21.41 31.02 22.12
C SER A 10 21.35 29.62 21.54
N THR A 11 20.78 28.68 22.30
CA THR A 11 20.30 27.40 21.78
C THR A 11 19.23 27.70 20.74
N GLU A 12 19.56 27.46 19.47
CA GLU A 12 18.61 27.38 18.37
C GLU A 12 17.40 26.55 18.81
N ALA A 13 16.24 27.19 18.90
CA ALA A 13 14.97 26.49 18.85
C ALA A 13 14.84 25.90 17.44
N SER A 14 15.33 24.67 17.26
CA SER A 14 14.93 23.84 16.14
C SER A 14 13.41 23.76 16.19
N PRO A 15 12.68 24.17 15.13
CA PRO A 15 11.29 23.84 15.06
C PRO A 15 11.23 22.31 15.10
N GLU A 16 10.55 21.76 16.10
CA GLU A 16 10.05 20.40 16.07
C GLU A 16 9.20 20.32 14.80
N GLN A 17 9.85 19.91 13.70
CA GLN A 17 9.17 19.40 12.55
C GLN A 17 8.52 18.14 13.08
N THR A 18 7.26 18.29 13.50
CA THR A 18 6.31 17.20 13.48
C THR A 18 6.31 16.71 12.05
N GLU A 19 7.23 15.80 11.74
CA GLU A 19 7.11 14.86 10.65
C GLU A 19 5.84 14.08 10.97
N VAL A 20 4.70 14.68 10.62
CA VAL A 20 3.51 13.92 10.31
C VAL A 20 4.00 13.02 9.18
N SER A 21 4.40 11.81 9.56
CA SER A 21 4.89 10.81 8.62
C SER A 21 3.87 10.79 7.51
N TYR A 22 4.26 11.09 6.27
CA TYR A 22 3.35 11.12 5.13
C TYR A 22 2.53 9.82 5.05
N SER A 23 3.07 8.72 5.58
CA SER A 23 2.42 7.44 5.84
C SER A 23 1.13 7.52 6.66
N ASP A 24 1.11 8.34 7.71
CA ASP A 24 0.00 8.51 8.64
C ASP A 24 -1.09 9.41 8.04
N ALA A 25 -0.68 10.49 7.36
CA ALA A 25 -1.60 11.36 6.62
C ALA A 25 -2.26 10.63 5.45
N LEU A 26 -1.52 9.83 4.69
CA LEU A 26 -2.08 9.06 3.58
C LEU A 26 -2.97 7.90 4.07
N ARG A 27 -2.60 7.28 5.21
CA ARG A 27 -3.47 6.30 5.89
C ARG A 27 -4.77 6.95 6.36
N ALA A 28 -4.70 8.17 6.88
CA ALA A 28 -5.88 8.93 7.29
C ALA A 28 -6.74 9.37 6.09
N GLU A 29 -6.16 9.75 4.94
CA GLU A 29 -6.93 10.09 3.74
C GLU A 29 -7.61 8.86 3.12
N VAL A 30 -6.91 7.72 3.02
CA VAL A 30 -7.53 6.45 2.57
C VAL A 30 -8.61 5.99 3.54
N ALA A 31 -8.48 6.29 4.83
CA ALA A 31 -9.52 6.00 5.83
C ALA A 31 -10.69 7.01 5.78
N ALA A 32 -10.47 8.26 5.36
CA ALA A 32 -11.47 9.32 5.36
C ALA A 32 -12.49 9.22 4.20
N GLU A 33 -12.12 8.57 3.10
CA GLU A 33 -13.05 8.27 1.99
C GLU A 33 -13.81 6.94 2.15
N GLN A 34 -13.59 6.21 3.25
CA GLN A 34 -14.33 4.97 3.51
C GLN A 34 -15.65 5.28 4.24
N PRO A 35 -16.82 4.78 3.76
CA PRO A 35 -17.99 4.72 4.62
C PRO A 35 -17.62 3.92 5.87
N ALA A 36 -17.80 4.52 7.05
CA ALA A 36 -17.30 4.09 8.35
C ALA A 36 -17.89 2.76 8.90
N GLU A 37 -18.30 1.83 8.04
CA GLU A 37 -19.08 0.65 8.44
C GLU A 37 -18.55 -0.62 7.79
N GLN A 38 -17.29 -0.95 8.10
CA GLN A 38 -16.78 -2.34 8.07
C GLN A 38 -15.38 -2.38 8.68
N VAL A 39 -15.33 -2.44 10.02
CA VAL A 39 -14.14 -2.92 10.73
C VAL A 39 -14.03 -4.41 10.42
N ARG A 40 -13.51 -4.77 9.24
CA ARG A 40 -13.14 -6.14 8.91
C ARG A 40 -11.84 -6.47 9.64
N ASP A 41 -11.74 -7.68 10.19
CA ASP A 41 -10.48 -8.21 10.72
C ASP A 41 -9.52 -8.45 9.56
N ILE A 42 -8.74 -7.41 9.20
CA ILE A 42 -7.74 -7.48 8.15
C ILE A 42 -6.54 -8.28 8.68
N PRO A 43 -6.11 -9.35 8.00
CA PRO A 43 -4.94 -10.13 8.40
C PRO A 43 -3.68 -9.27 8.52
N ASP A 44 -2.80 -9.59 9.49
CA ASP A 44 -1.59 -8.81 9.74
C ASP A 44 -0.70 -8.70 8.48
N GLY A 45 -0.38 -7.46 8.09
CA GLY A 45 0.41 -7.15 6.90
C GLY A 45 -0.34 -7.25 5.57
N ALA A 46 -1.65 -7.52 5.58
CA ALA A 46 -2.51 -7.31 4.42
C ALA A 46 -2.86 -5.82 4.26
N ILE A 47 -3.09 -5.39 3.02
CA ILE A 47 -3.23 -3.97 2.67
C ILE A 47 -4.55 -3.80 1.89
N PRO A 48 -5.50 -3.01 2.43
CA PRO A 48 -6.69 -2.62 1.68
C PRO A 48 -6.30 -1.65 0.56
N VAL A 49 -6.85 -1.87 -0.63
CA VAL A 49 -6.59 -1.05 -1.81
C VAL A 49 -7.88 -0.81 -2.61
N PRO A 50 -8.02 0.37 -3.22
CA PRO A 50 -9.15 0.67 -4.07
C PRO A 50 -9.06 -0.12 -5.39
N LEU A 51 -10.19 -0.65 -5.85
CA LEU A 51 -10.35 -1.33 -7.12
C LEU A 51 -11.75 -1.03 -7.67
N ALA A 52 -11.83 -0.40 -8.84
CA ALA A 52 -13.09 -0.16 -9.57
C ALA A 52 -14.24 0.43 -8.72
N GLY A 53 -13.94 1.35 -7.80
CA GLY A 53 -14.94 1.99 -6.92
C GLY A 53 -15.33 1.18 -5.68
N THR A 54 -14.68 0.04 -5.44
CA THR A 54 -14.75 -0.72 -4.18
C THR A 54 -13.36 -0.84 -3.55
N THR A 55 -13.26 -1.51 -2.40
CA THR A 55 -11.99 -1.85 -1.73
C THR A 55 -11.82 -3.36 -1.67
N VAL A 56 -10.62 -3.83 -1.99
CA VAL A 56 -10.20 -5.23 -1.82
C VAL A 56 -8.94 -5.28 -0.97
N VAL A 57 -8.74 -6.38 -0.25
CA VAL A 57 -7.61 -6.56 0.65
C VAL A 57 -6.61 -7.53 0.03
N ILE A 58 -5.41 -7.00 -0.25
CA ILE A 58 -4.29 -7.78 -0.76
C ILE A 58 -3.47 -8.30 0.42
N THR A 59 -3.26 -9.61 0.48
CA THR A 59 -2.41 -10.26 1.48
C THR A 59 -0.95 -9.83 1.38
N ARG A 60 -0.19 -10.03 2.47
CA ARG A 60 1.23 -9.66 2.54
C ARG A 60 2.04 -10.36 1.44
N PRO A 61 2.87 -9.63 0.66
CA PRO A 61 3.63 -10.21 -0.44
C PRO A 61 4.66 -11.25 0.01
N GLY A 62 5.15 -11.16 1.25
CA GLY A 62 6.05 -12.17 1.83
C GLY A 62 5.42 -13.55 2.03
N GLY A 63 4.08 -13.66 1.95
CA GLY A 63 3.34 -14.92 2.00
C GLY A 63 2.97 -15.49 0.63
N TRP A 64 3.31 -14.82 -0.47
CA TRP A 64 2.91 -15.25 -1.81
C TRP A 64 3.74 -16.42 -2.30
N THR A 65 3.05 -17.41 -2.86
CA THR A 65 3.67 -18.56 -3.50
C THR A 65 4.35 -18.16 -4.81
N THR A 66 5.25 -19.00 -5.33
CA THR A 66 5.83 -18.81 -6.68
C THR A 66 4.73 -18.67 -7.74
N ALA A 67 3.67 -19.48 -7.66
CA ALA A 67 2.56 -19.43 -8.60
C ALA A 67 1.79 -18.10 -8.55
N THR A 68 1.66 -17.49 -7.36
CA THR A 68 1.07 -16.16 -7.22
C THR A 68 1.94 -15.09 -7.89
N ASN A 69 3.27 -15.17 -7.70
CA ASN A 69 4.21 -14.24 -8.31
C ASN A 69 4.29 -14.40 -9.83
N ASP A 70 4.21 -15.64 -10.35
CA ASP A 70 4.15 -15.90 -11.78
C ASP A 70 2.86 -15.36 -12.39
N ALA A 71 1.72 -15.56 -11.73
CA ALA A 71 0.43 -15.02 -12.17
C ALA A 71 0.47 -13.48 -12.26
N LEU A 72 1.07 -12.81 -11.27
CA LEU A 72 1.32 -11.36 -11.31
C LEU A 72 2.21 -10.98 -12.51
N ARG A 73 3.27 -11.74 -12.76
CA ARG A 73 4.26 -11.46 -13.82
C ARG A 73 3.68 -11.63 -15.22
N PHE A 74 2.84 -12.63 -15.42
CA PHE A 74 2.27 -12.96 -16.73
C PHE A 74 0.91 -12.33 -17.00
N GLY A 75 0.38 -11.53 -16.05
CA GLY A 75 -0.92 -10.89 -16.19
C GLY A 75 -2.11 -11.85 -16.05
N ASP A 76 -1.92 -12.98 -15.38
CA ASP A 76 -3.01 -13.89 -15.04
C ASP A 76 -3.70 -13.42 -13.76
N TRP A 77 -4.55 -12.41 -13.91
CA TRP A 77 -5.12 -11.69 -12.77
C TRP A 77 -6.13 -12.52 -11.96
N ASN A 78 -6.81 -13.47 -12.59
CA ASN A 78 -7.76 -14.34 -11.89
C ASN A 78 -7.01 -15.31 -10.97
N THR A 79 -6.00 -15.99 -11.50
CA THR A 79 -5.13 -16.86 -10.71
C THR A 79 -4.39 -16.09 -9.63
N TRP A 80 -3.99 -14.85 -9.92
CA TRP A 80 -3.39 -13.97 -8.92
C TRP A 80 -4.40 -13.62 -7.82
N ALA A 81 -5.61 -13.18 -8.16
CA ALA A 81 -6.62 -12.74 -7.20
C ALA A 81 -7.02 -13.84 -6.22
N GLU A 82 -7.24 -15.06 -6.71
CA GLU A 82 -7.55 -16.23 -5.85
C GLU A 82 -6.50 -16.51 -4.77
N ARG A 83 -5.26 -16.05 -4.98
CA ARG A 83 -4.11 -16.39 -4.12
C ARG A 83 -3.51 -15.20 -3.40
N ALA A 84 -3.75 -14.00 -3.91
CA ALA A 84 -3.21 -12.76 -3.39
C ALA A 84 -4.24 -11.97 -2.58
N LEU A 85 -5.54 -12.12 -2.85
CA LEU A 85 -6.59 -11.50 -2.05
C LEU A 85 -6.93 -12.35 -0.83
N VAL A 86 -7.52 -11.71 0.17
CA VAL A 86 -8.23 -12.45 1.22
C VAL A 86 -9.45 -13.16 0.61
N ALA A 87 -9.80 -14.33 1.15
CA ALA A 87 -10.83 -15.19 0.57
C ALA A 87 -12.19 -14.49 0.38
N GLU A 88 -12.52 -13.54 1.25
CA GLU A 88 -13.77 -12.77 1.20
C GLU A 88 -13.86 -11.80 0.01
N ASP A 89 -12.71 -11.37 -0.52
CA ASP A 89 -12.66 -10.40 -1.62
C ASP A 89 -12.53 -11.05 -2.99
N VAL A 90 -12.30 -12.37 -3.05
CA VAL A 90 -12.27 -13.12 -4.32
C VAL A 90 -13.65 -13.08 -5.02
N PRO A 91 -14.81 -13.27 -4.35
CA PRO A 91 -16.10 -13.07 -4.99
C PRO A 91 -16.34 -11.62 -5.43
N VAL A 92 -15.82 -10.64 -4.69
CA VAL A 92 -15.92 -9.21 -5.05
C VAL A 92 -15.19 -8.98 -6.37
N TRP A 93 -13.97 -9.50 -6.50
CA TRP A 93 -13.17 -9.44 -7.73
C TRP A 93 -13.94 -9.91 -8.95
N TYR A 94 -14.53 -11.11 -8.89
CA TYR A 94 -15.31 -11.66 -10.01
C TYR A 94 -16.65 -10.93 -10.25
N GLY A 95 -17.19 -10.27 -9.23
CA GLY A 95 -18.43 -9.49 -9.34
C GLY A 95 -18.25 -8.11 -10.00
N LEU A 96 -17.01 -7.66 -10.21
CA LEU A 96 -16.73 -6.36 -10.82
C LEU A 96 -17.20 -6.30 -12.27
N ASN A 97 -17.52 -5.08 -12.72
CA ASN A 97 -17.93 -4.77 -14.09
C ASN A 97 -19.08 -5.67 -14.60
N GLY A 98 -20.03 -6.02 -13.72
CA GLY A 98 -21.19 -6.85 -14.08
C GLY A 98 -20.88 -8.34 -14.22
N GLY A 99 -19.80 -8.83 -13.60
CA GLY A 99 -19.40 -10.24 -13.63
C GLY A 99 -18.24 -10.56 -14.58
N GLU A 100 -17.69 -9.54 -15.25
CA GLU A 100 -16.55 -9.69 -16.16
C GLU A 100 -15.20 -9.66 -15.43
N GLY A 101 -15.19 -9.24 -14.16
CA GLY A 101 -13.98 -8.98 -13.41
C GLY A 101 -13.36 -7.62 -13.74
N PRO A 102 -12.27 -7.22 -13.06
CA PRO A 102 -11.62 -5.95 -13.29
C PRO A 102 -10.89 -5.91 -14.63
N THR A 103 -10.82 -4.73 -15.25
CA THR A 103 -10.02 -4.52 -16.45
C THR A 103 -8.52 -4.50 -16.11
N ASN A 104 -7.67 -4.77 -17.09
CA ASN A 104 -6.20 -4.69 -16.89
C ASN A 104 -5.77 -3.34 -16.31
N ASP A 105 -6.34 -2.23 -16.79
CA ASP A 105 -5.99 -0.90 -16.30
C ASP A 105 -6.38 -0.71 -14.83
N GLN A 106 -7.55 -1.20 -14.42
CA GLN A 106 -8.01 -1.15 -13.02
C GLN A 106 -7.09 -1.97 -12.11
N VAL A 107 -6.66 -3.16 -12.57
CA VAL A 107 -5.73 -4.01 -11.81
C VAL A 107 -4.36 -3.35 -11.68
N LEU A 108 -3.84 -2.76 -12.74
CA LEU A 108 -2.54 -2.08 -12.72
C LEU A 108 -2.56 -0.83 -11.83
N GLU A 109 -3.64 -0.05 -11.86
CA GLU A 109 -3.84 1.10 -10.96
C GLU A 109 -3.88 0.66 -9.49
N MET A 110 -4.67 -0.38 -9.19
CA MET A 110 -4.74 -0.97 -7.86
C MET A 110 -3.36 -1.44 -7.36
N LEU A 111 -2.59 -2.12 -8.22
CA LEU A 111 -1.24 -2.58 -7.88
C LEU A 111 -0.25 -1.42 -7.66
N ASP A 112 -0.40 -0.30 -8.37
CA ASP A 112 0.41 0.90 -8.15
C ASP A 112 0.12 1.52 -6.78
N VAL A 113 -1.16 1.62 -6.39
CA VAL A 113 -1.54 2.06 -5.04
C VAL A 113 -1.00 1.09 -3.99
N TRP A 114 -1.19 -0.22 -4.18
CA TRP A 114 -0.65 -1.25 -3.29
C TRP A 114 0.85 -1.12 -3.13
N GLN A 115 1.60 -0.91 -4.21
CA GLN A 115 3.05 -0.77 -4.18
C GLN A 115 3.45 0.49 -3.40
N ARG A 116 2.79 1.63 -3.64
CA ARG A 116 3.04 2.86 -2.88
C ARG A 116 2.82 2.64 -1.38
N LEU A 117 1.70 2.02 -1.01
CA LEU A 117 1.40 1.70 0.39
C LEU A 117 2.40 0.70 0.98
N THR A 118 2.80 -0.32 0.23
CA THR A 118 3.76 -1.34 0.66
C THR A 118 5.17 -0.77 0.82
N VAL A 119 5.65 0.03 -0.14
CA VAL A 119 6.97 0.68 -0.08
C VAL A 119 7.03 1.69 1.06
N ASN A 120 5.99 2.50 1.23
CA ASN A 120 5.92 3.48 2.30
C ASN A 120 5.75 2.82 3.68
N SER A 121 5.10 1.65 3.76
CA SER A 121 4.93 0.89 5.00
C SER A 121 6.13 -0.01 5.34
N LEU A 122 6.93 -0.42 4.35
CA LEU A 122 8.04 -1.37 4.56
C LEU A 122 9.44 -0.77 4.39
N GLY A 123 9.62 0.46 3.86
CA GLY A 123 10.91 1.18 3.78
C GLY A 123 12.11 0.45 3.14
N LYS A 124 11.97 -0.82 2.74
CA LYS A 124 13.01 -1.74 2.29
C LYS A 124 12.35 -2.90 1.52
N LEU A 125 11.73 -2.64 0.37
CA LEU A 125 11.44 -3.75 -0.55
C LEU A 125 12.76 -4.26 -1.16
N PRO A 126 13.00 -5.57 -1.19
CA PRO A 126 14.17 -6.14 -1.84
C PRO A 126 14.13 -5.91 -3.36
N THR A 127 15.28 -5.58 -3.93
CA THR A 127 15.51 -5.18 -5.33
C THR A 127 14.90 -6.14 -6.37
N SER A 128 14.66 -7.40 -6.01
CA SER A 128 14.02 -8.41 -6.84
C SER A 128 12.59 -8.04 -7.25
N ILE A 129 11.83 -7.41 -6.36
CA ILE A 129 10.44 -6.99 -6.62
C ILE A 129 10.42 -5.74 -7.53
N GLN A 130 11.38 -4.82 -7.36
CA GLN A 130 11.55 -3.66 -8.24
C GLN A 130 11.91 -4.08 -9.68
N ARG A 131 12.77 -5.11 -9.83
CA ARG A 131 13.15 -5.64 -11.14
C ARG A 131 12.02 -6.38 -11.85
N LEU A 132 11.16 -7.07 -11.12
CA LEU A 132 10.03 -7.80 -11.71
C LEU A 132 8.99 -6.84 -12.30
N MET A 133 8.73 -5.71 -11.63
CA MET A 133 7.75 -4.72 -12.10
C MET A 133 8.29 -3.77 -13.17
N GLY A 134 9.61 -3.56 -13.23
CA GLY A 134 10.24 -2.81 -14.33
C GLY A 134 10.14 -3.49 -15.70
N MET A 135 9.88 -4.80 -15.74
CA MET A 135 9.73 -5.56 -17.00
C MET A 135 8.30 -5.56 -17.56
N ALA A 136 7.28 -5.19 -16.77
CA ALA A 136 5.88 -5.15 -17.23
C ALA A 136 5.52 -3.83 -17.96
N ARG A 137 6.45 -2.87 -18.03
CA ARG A 137 6.28 -1.55 -18.69
C ARG A 137 7.09 -1.41 -19.99
N SER A 138 7.55 -2.51 -20.61
CA SER A 138 8.27 -2.50 -21.89
C SER A 138 7.55 -3.26 -22.97
#